data_AF-A0A401FSH8-F1
#
_entry.id   AF-A0A401FSH8-F1
#
_cell.length_a   1.000
_cell.length_b   1.000
_cell.length_c   1.000
_cell.angle_alpha   90.00
_cell.angle_beta   90.00
_cell.angle_gamma   90.00
#
_symmetry.space_group_name_H-M   'P 1'
#
loop_
_entity.id
_entity.type
_entity.pdbx_description
1 polymer ?
#
loop_
_entity_poly.entity_id
_entity_poly.type
_entity_poly.pdbx_seq_one_letter_code
_entity_poly.pdbx_strand_id
1 'polypeptide(L)' 'MKYTCTEYRQEMVLLALQKQLSQGGLSEEQKQEILEKIRKLEVEMDME' A
#
# COMPACT_ATOMS: atom_id res chain seq x y z
N MET A 1 -23.62 0.66 4.42
CA MET A 1 -22.23 1.13 4.27
C MET A 1 -21.39 0.35 5.25
N LYS A 2 -20.86 -0.78 4.83
CA LYS A 2 -19.91 -1.57 5.60
C LYS A 2 -18.66 -1.62 4.75
N TYR A 3 -17.73 -0.70 4.96
CA TYR A 3 -16.35 -1.02 4.67
C TYR A 3 -16.09 -2.28 5.47
N THR A 4 -15.85 -3.38 4.78
CA THR A 4 -15.41 -4.59 5.46
C THR A 4 -14.13 -4.23 6.21
N CYS A 5 -13.90 -4.82 7.38
CA CYS A 5 -12.65 -4.58 8.12
C CYS A 5 -11.39 -4.86 7.26
N THR A 6 -11.57 -5.60 6.15
CA THR A 6 -10.58 -5.87 5.11
C THR A 6 -10.24 -4.63 4.29
N GLU A 7 -11.23 -3.97 3.66
CA GLU A 7 -11.01 -2.76 2.86
C GLU A 7 -10.35 -1.65 3.67
N TYR A 8 -10.84 -1.41 4.89
CA TYR A 8 -10.25 -0.40 5.79
C TYR A 8 -8.80 -0.75 6.17
N ARG A 9 -8.50 -2.03 6.35
CA ARG A 9 -7.12 -2.47 6.64
C ARG A 9 -6.23 -2.29 5.40
N GLN A 10 -6.71 -2.60 4.21
CA GLN A 10 -5.96 -2.40 2.96
C GLN A 10 -5.67 -0.91 2.74
N GLU A 11 -6.65 -0.03 2.93
CA GLU A 11 -6.45 1.43 2.87
C GLU A 11 -5.39 1.92 3.88
N MET A 12 -5.41 1.40 5.11
CA MET A 12 -4.39 1.73 6.12
C MET A 12 -2.98 1.25 5.72
N VAL A 13 -2.86 0.08 5.11
CA VAL A 13 -1.59 -0.44 4.60
C VAL A 13 -1.08 0.40 3.43
N LEU A 14 -1.95 0.75 2.49
CA LEU A 14 -1.63 1.62 1.35
C LEU A 14 -1.10 2.98 1.84
N LEU A 15 -1.79 3.60 2.80
CA LEU A 15 -1.41 4.88 3.37
C LEU A 15 -0.03 4.81 4.06
N ALA A 16 0.25 3.73 4.78
CA ALA A 16 1.54 3.54 5.44
C ALA A 16 2.69 3.40 4.43
N LEU A 17 2.49 2.63 3.35
CA LEU A 17 3.47 2.44 2.28
C LEU A 17 3.75 3.75 1.53
N GLN A 18 2.71 4.54 1.23
CA GLN A 18 2.86 5.87 0.61
C GLN A 18 3.60 6.86 1.53
N LYS A 19 3.32 6.80 2.84
CA LYS A 19 4.04 7.61 3.83
C LYS A 19 5.51 7.24 3.90
N GLN A 20 5.85 5.94 3.84
CA GLN A 20 7.24 5.49 3.78
C GLN A 20 7.95 6.01 2.52
N LEU A 21 7.30 5.95 1.34
CA LEU A 21 7.84 6.53 0.11
C LEU A 21 8.10 8.04 0.22
N SER A 22 7.23 8.75 0.93
CA SER A 22 7.28 10.21 1.08
C SER A 22 8.29 10.68 2.13
N GLN A 23 8.63 9.86 3.13
CA GLN A 23 9.57 10.23 4.20
C GLN A 23 11.03 10.31 3.73
N GLY A 24 11.34 9.80 2.54
CA GLY A 24 12.71 9.79 2.01
C GLY A 24 13.65 8.88 2.82
N GLY A 25 14.90 8.76 2.39
CA GLY A 25 15.89 7.88 3.03
C GLY A 25 15.80 6.40 2.65
N LEU A 26 14.91 6.06 1.71
CA LEU A 26 14.83 4.73 1.11
C LEU A 26 15.86 4.58 0.00
N SER A 27 16.55 3.44 -0.05
CA SER A 27 17.31 3.03 -1.23
C SER A 27 16.38 2.75 -2.40
N GLU A 28 16.93 2.74 -3.62
CA GLU A 28 16.15 2.42 -4.82
C GLU A 28 15.53 1.01 -4.76
N GLU A 29 16.23 0.04 -4.16
CA GLU A 29 15.66 -1.30 -3.89
C GLU A 29 14.46 -1.23 -2.94
N GLN A 30 14.56 -0.47 -1.85
CA GLN A 30 13.44 -0.34 -0.89
C GLN A 30 12.24 0.38 -1.51
N LYS A 31 12.48 1.40 -2.33
CA LYS A 31 11.40 2.04 -3.11
C LYS A 31 10.73 1.04 -4.04
N GLN A 32 11.50 0.25 -4.78
CA GLN A 32 10.96 -0.76 -5.68
C GLN A 32 10.13 -1.80 -4.94
N GLU A 33 10.62 -2.32 -3.80
CA GLU A 33 9.84 -3.25 -2.98
C GLU A 33 8.53 -2.64 -2.49
N ILE A 34 8.54 -1.38 -2.05
CA ILE A 34 7.34 -0.70 -1.57
C ILE A 34 6.36 -0.46 -2.72
N LEU A 35 6.84 -0.04 -3.89
CA LEU A 35 6.01 0.13 -5.09
C LEU A 35 5.38 -1.19 -5.53
N GLU A 36 6.12 -2.30 -5.46
CA GLU A 36 5.60 -3.61 -5.82
C GLU A 36 4.53 -4.09 -4.83
N LYS A 37 4.70 -3.80 -3.53
CA LYS A 37 3.69 -4.06 -2.49
C LYS A 37 2.42 -3.25 -2.72
N ILE A 38 2.55 -1.96 -3.03
CA ILE A 38 1.41 -1.09 -3.37
C ILE A 38 0.65 -1.68 -4.57
N ARG A 39 1.36 -2.04 -5.63
CA ARG A 39 0.75 -2.58 -6.85
C ARG A 39 -0.02 -3.89 -6.62
N LYS A 40 0.52 -4.79 -5.79
CA LYS A 40 -0.17 -6.03 -5.40
C LYS A 40 -1.44 -5.74 -4.61
N LEU A 41 -1.34 -4.82 -3.65
CA LEU A 41 -2.47 -4.41 -2.81
C LEU A 41 -3.59 -3.75 -3.63
N GLU A 42 -3.25 -2.88 -4.59
CA GLU A 42 -4.21 -2.25 -5.49
C GLU A 42 -4.96 -3.27 -6.36
N VAL A 43 -4.25 -4.30 -6.87
CA VAL A 43 -4.89 -5.38 -7.62
C VAL A 43 -5.81 -6.23 -6.74
N GLU A 44 -5.42 -6.52 -5.50
CA GLU A 44 -6.28 -7.25 -4.56
C GLU A 44 -7.53 -6.44 -4.19
N MET A 45 -7.44 -5.12 -4.08
CA MET A 45 -8.58 -4.23 -3.81
C MET A 45 -9.53 -4.06 -5.00
N ASP A 46 -9.02 -4.06 -6.24
CA ASP A 46 -9.83 -3.91 -7.46
C ASP A 46 -10.48 -5.24 -7.91
N MET A 47 -9.97 -6.38 -7.42
CA MET A 47 -10.51 -7.72 -7.69
C MET A 47 -11.58 -8.20 -6.68
N GLU A 48 -11.91 -7.43 -5.63
CA GLU A 48 -12.97 -7.75 -4.65
C GLU A 48 -14.36 -7.18 -4.99
#